data_AF-B7P1I3-F1
#
_entry.id   AF-B7P1I3-F1
#
_cell.length_a   1.000
_cell.length_b   1.000
_cell.length_c   1.000
_cell.angle_alpha   90.00
_cell.angle_beta   90.00
_cell.angle_gamma   90.00
#
_symmetry.space_group_name_H-M   'P 1'
#
loop_
_entity.id
_entity.type
_entity.pdbx_description
1 polymer ?
#
loop_
_entity_poly.entity_id
_entity_poly.type
_entity_poly.pdbx_seq_one_letter_code
_entity_poly.pdbx_strand_id
1 'polypeptide(L)' 'HGELGHGTLDPESTPRPIEGLEGIVIREVSAGGWHSAAISVTDDLYLWGWNESGQLALP' A
#
# COMPACT_ATOMS: atom_id res chain seq x y z
N HIS A 1 -5.72 -9.58 -0.56
CA HIS A 1 -4.49 -9.96 -1.30
C HIS A 1 -3.29 -9.07 -0.94
N GLY A 2 -3.09 -8.78 0.34
CA GLY A 2 -2.00 -7.91 0.79
C GLY A 2 -2.29 -6.41 0.67
N GLU A 3 -3.55 -5.99 0.46
CA GLU A 3 -3.93 -4.57 0.31
C GLU A 3 -3.65 -3.74 1.58
N LEU A 4 -3.37 -4.40 2.70
CA LEU A 4 -3.03 -3.77 3.97
C LEU A 4 -1.54 -3.40 4.08
N GLY A 5 -0.66 -3.94 3.22
CA GLY A 5 0.76 -3.55 3.18
C GLY A 5 1.65 -4.17 4.26
N HIS A 6 1.14 -5.12 5.06
CA HIS A 6 1.89 -5.78 6.13
C HIS A 6 2.69 -7.03 5.67
N GLY A 7 2.74 -7.32 4.37
CA GLY A 7 3.41 -8.51 3.83
C GLY A 7 2.70 -9.83 4.11
N THR A 8 1.46 -9.80 4.60
CA THR A 8 0.59 -10.97 4.82
C THR A 8 -0.71 -10.83 4.03
N LEU A 9 -1.46 -11.94 3.93
CA LEU A 9 -2.80 -11.95 3.35
C LEU A 9 -3.90 -11.92 4.42
N ASP A 10 -3.51 -11.89 5.69
CA ASP A 10 -4.44 -11.96 6.81
C ASP A 10 -5.21 -10.64 6.94
N PRO A 11 -6.52 -10.70 7.22
CA PRO A 11 -7.30 -9.51 7.47
C PRO A 11 -6.95 -8.92 8.84
N GLU A 12 -6.80 -7.60 8.90
CA GLU A 12 -6.69 -6.85 10.16
C GLU A 12 -8.01 -6.13 10.42
N SER A 13 -8.59 -6.33 11.61
CA SER A 13 -9.85 -5.70 12.01
C SER A 13 -9.65 -4.38 12.76
N THR A 14 -8.42 -4.10 13.16
CA THR A 14 -8.02 -2.88 13.83
C THR A 14 -7.00 -2.12 12.99
N PRO A 15 -7.05 -0.77 12.97
CA PRO A 15 -6.04 0.02 12.27
C PRO A 15 -4.63 -0.33 12.78
N ARG A 16 -3.75 -0.67 11.84
CA ARG A 16 -2.34 -0.97 12.09
C ARG A 16 -1.47 -0.11 11.17
N PRO A 17 -0.39 0.52 11.68
CA PRO A 17 0.55 1.24 10.85
C PRO A 17 1.25 0.32 9.85
N ILE A 18 1.44 0.79 8.61
CA ILE A 18 2.25 0.09 7.61
C ILE A 18 3.72 0.40 7.90
N GLU A 19 4.46 -0.60 8.37
CA GLU A 19 5.86 -0.43 8.81
C GLU A 19 6.77 0.04 7.65
N GLY A 20 6.46 -0.33 6.40
CA GLY A 20 7.18 0.12 5.21
C GLY A 20 7.01 1.61 4.87
N LEU A 21 6.05 2.30 5.48
CA LEU A 21 5.81 3.74 5.30
C LEU A 21 6.20 4.55 6.55
N GLU A 22 6.82 3.92 7.55
CA GLU A 22 7.21 4.62 8.77
C GLU A 22 8.23 5.74 8.47
N GLY A 23 7.97 6.94 9.02
CA GLY A 23 8.79 8.12 8.76
C GLY A 23 8.53 8.83 7.43
N ILE A 24 7.67 8.29 6.57
CA ILE A 24 7.30 8.91 5.30
C ILE A 24 6.03 9.76 5.51
N VAL A 25 6.11 11.04 5.15
CA VAL A 25 4.95 11.93 5.22
C VAL A 25 4.12 11.75 3.95
N ILE A 26 2.95 11.12 4.09
CA ILE A 26 2.01 10.85 3.00
C ILE A 26 1.04 12.02 2.85
N ARG A 27 0.88 12.51 1.60
CA ARG A 27 -0.08 13.56 1.24
C ARG A 27 -1.41 12.99 0.75
N GLU A 28 -1.35 11.89 0.01
CA GLU A 28 -2.53 11.30 -0.64
C GLU A 28 -2.48 9.78 -0.58
N VAL A 29 -3.64 9.16 -0.41
CA VAL A 29 -3.82 7.71 -0.42
C VAL A 29 -5.02 7.34 -1.28
N SER A 30 -4.93 6.23 -1.99
CA SER A 30 -6.02 5.64 -2.76
C SER A 30 -6.08 4.16 -2.51
N ALA A 31 -7.27 3.64 -2.21
CA ALA A 31 -7.52 2.22 -2.02
C ALA A 31 -8.49 1.75 -3.11
N GLY A 32 -7.99 0.96 -4.05
CA GLY A 32 -8.78 0.26 -5.06
C GLY A 32 -9.33 -1.07 -4.53
N GLY A 33 -10.02 -1.82 -5.39
CA GLY A 33 -10.63 -3.10 -5.00
C GLY A 33 -9.61 -4.16 -4.57
N TRP A 34 -8.39 -4.13 -5.11
CA TRP A 34 -7.35 -5.15 -4.88
C TRP A 34 -5.94 -4.58 -4.69
N HIS A 35 -5.77 -3.26 -4.68
CA HIS A 35 -4.48 -2.60 -4.51
C HIS A 35 -4.66 -1.27 -3.79
N SER A 36 -3.58 -0.80 -3.18
CA SER A 36 -3.51 0.47 -2.48
C SER A 36 -2.29 1.25 -2.98
N ALA A 37 -2.43 2.57 -3.02
CA ALA A 37 -1.41 3.51 -3.44
C ALA A 37 -1.28 4.65 -2.44
N ALA A 38 -0.07 5.18 -2.29
CA ALA A 38 0.18 6.40 -1.52
C ALA A 38 1.20 7.29 -2.23
N ILE A 39 1.04 8.61 -2.07
CA ILE A 39 1.96 9.63 -2.59
C ILE A 39 2.52 10.41 -1.40
N SER A 40 3.85 10.48 -1.29
CA SER A 40 4.52 11.29 -0.27
C SER A 40 4.46 12.79 -0.60
N VAL A 41 4.79 13.63 0.38
CA VAL A 41 5.02 15.07 0.15
C VAL A 41 6.22 15.36 -0.75
N THR A 42 7.09 14.37 -0.97
CA THR A 42 8.22 14.42 -1.92
C THR A 42 7.84 13.91 -3.32
N ASP A 43 6.56 13.65 -3.56
CA ASP A 43 6.00 13.10 -4.80
C ASP A 43 6.51 11.68 -5.16
N ASP A 44 6.96 10.90 -4.16
CA ASP A 44 7.27 9.47 -4.31
C ASP A 44 5.97 8.65 -4.30
N LEU A 45 5.87 7.69 -5.22
CA LEU A 45 4.73 6.78 -5.35
C LEU A 45 5.02 5.43 -4.69
N TYR A 46 4.13 5.01 -3.80
CA TYR A 46 4.17 3.71 -3.12
C TYR A 46 2.94 2.89 -3.53
N LEU A 47 3.15 1.62 -3.89
CA LEU A 47 2.10 0.71 -4.35
C LEU A 47 2.23 -0.62 -3.59
N TRP A 48 1.10 -1.15 -3.11
CA TRP A 48 1.04 -2.47 -2.49
C TRP A 48 -0.33 -3.12 -2.71
N GLY A 49 -0.42 -4.44 -2.45
CA GLY A 49 -1.64 -5.22 -2.66
C GLY A 49 -1.47 -6.35 -3.66
N TRP A 50 -2.58 -6.77 -4.27
CA TRP A 50 -2.57 -7.85 -5.26
C TRP A 50 -1.76 -7.42 -6.49
N ASN A 51 -0.85 -8.26 -6.98
CA ASN A 51 -0.06 -8.01 -8.18
C ASN A 51 -0.24 -9.05 -9.31
N GLU A 52 -1.21 -9.97 -9.27
CA GLU A 52 -1.29 -11.03 -10.28
C GLU A 52 -1.73 -10.55 -11.67
N SER A 53 -2.24 -9.32 -11.80
CA SER A 53 -2.54 -8.68 -13.09
C SER A 53 -1.54 -7.56 -13.44
N GLY A 54 -0.39 -7.47 -12.76
CA GLY A 54 0.64 -6.45 -13.02
C GLY A 54 0.29 -5.05 -12.53
N GLN A 55 -0.75 -4.91 -11.70
CA GLN A 55 -1.22 -3.61 -11.21
C GLN A 55 -0.24 -2.87 -10.28
N LEU A 56 0.83 -3.53 -9.78
CA LEU A 56 1.87 -2.85 -9.01
C LEU A 56 3.03 -2.31 -9.87
N ALA A 57 3.02 -2.54 -11.19
CA ALA A 57 4.11 -2.13 -12.10
C ALA A 57 5.53 -2.53 -11.59
N LEU A 58 5.61 -3.63 -10.84
CA LEU A 58 6.86 -4.25 -10.41
C LEU A 58 7.31 -5.24 -11.51
N PRO A 59 8.59 -5.27 -11.90
CA PRO A 59 9.12 -6.25 -12.85
C PRO A 59 9.02 -7.69 -12.34
#